data_AF-F5XGJ4-F1
#
_entry.id   AF-F5XGJ4-F1
#
_cell.length_a   1.000
_cell.length_b   1.000
_cell.length_c   1.000
_cell.angle_alpha   90.00
_cell.angle_beta   90.00
_cell.angle_gamma   90.00
#
_symmetry.space_group_name_H-M   'P 1'
#
loop_
_entity.id
_entity.type
_entity.pdbx_description
1 polymer ?
#
loop_
_entity_poly.entity_id
_entity_poly.type
_entity_poly.pdbx_seq_one_letter_code
_entity_poly.pdbx_strand_id
1 'polypeptide(L)'
;MDDAATDGRTPTRIGPLHVAAATVLAWAGFFVHNIADLPGQTLASSESLLPTVVWLVAAALWLLPRTRRAGAWSLLVWSTINLVGAVLSVLPLPFLPFEPEQTVRHYAFHGVYLLSQLPLIAATWIWLHSLGERRRA
;
A
#
# COMPACT_ATOMS: atom_id res chain seq x y z
N MET A 1 37.80 -26.70 -12.45
CA MET A 1 36.69 -27.32 -11.68
C MET A 1 36.34 -26.29 -10.62
N ASP A 2 35.88 -25.11 -11.02
CA ASP A 2 34.58 -24.79 -11.65
C ASP A 2 33.43 -25.21 -10.74
N ASP A 3 32.98 -24.25 -9.92
CA ASP A 3 31.60 -24.13 -9.43
C ASP A 3 31.35 -22.67 -8.97
N ALA A 4 31.84 -21.70 -9.75
CA ALA A 4 31.35 -20.34 -9.68
C ALA A 4 30.06 -20.24 -10.51
N ALA A 5 29.01 -20.93 -10.05
CA ALA A 5 27.66 -20.72 -10.55
C ALA A 5 27.21 -19.32 -10.12
N THR A 6 27.53 -18.33 -10.95
CA THR A 6 26.94 -17.00 -10.90
C THR A 6 25.45 -17.17 -11.18
N ASP A 7 24.65 -17.23 -10.11
CA ASP A 7 23.20 -17.08 -10.18
C ASP A 7 22.91 -15.76 -10.91
N GLY A 8 22.60 -15.86 -12.20
CA GLY A 8 22.36 -14.74 -13.13
C GLY A 8 21.11 -13.93 -12.81
N ARG A 9 20.56 -14.05 -11.60
CA ARG A 9 19.45 -13.27 -11.12
C ARG A 9 19.97 -11.88 -10.76
N THR A 10 20.00 -10.98 -11.74
CA THR A 10 20.16 -9.54 -11.48
C THR A 10 19.19 -9.14 -10.36
N PRO A 11 19.66 -8.74 -9.17
CA PRO A 11 18.76 -8.42 -8.07
C PRO A 11 17.89 -7.25 -8.52
N THR A 12 16.58 -7.46 -8.56
CA THR A 12 15.59 -6.42 -8.86
C THR A 12 15.79 -5.27 -7.87
N ARG A 13 16.42 -4.20 -8.33
CA ARG A 13 16.63 -3.01 -7.51
C ARG A 13 15.32 -2.24 -7.41
N ILE A 14 14.64 -2.37 -6.27
CA ILE A 14 13.52 -1.49 -5.94
C ILE A 14 14.04 -0.07 -5.72
N GLY A 15 13.90 0.75 -6.75
CA GLY A 15 14.27 2.16 -6.74
C GLY A 15 13.15 3.07 -6.18
N PRO A 16 13.47 4.36 -5.95
CA PRO A 16 12.53 5.36 -5.43
C PRO A 16 11.22 5.49 -6.23
N LEU A 17 11.32 5.39 -7.55
CA LEU A 17 10.19 5.49 -8.47
C LEU A 17 9.22 4.31 -8.34
N HIS A 18 9.71 3.10 -8.07
CA HIS A 18 8.84 1.92 -7.90
C HIS A 18 7.92 2.10 -6.69
N VAL A 19 8.49 2.55 -5.56
CA VAL A 19 7.71 2.84 -4.35
C VAL A 19 6.76 4.01 -4.61
N ALA A 20 7.19 5.08 -5.28
CA ALA A 20 6.31 6.21 -5.58
C ALA A 20 5.11 5.80 -6.47
N ALA A 21 5.36 5.03 -7.53
CA ALA A 21 4.30 4.52 -8.40
C ALA A 21 3.35 3.58 -7.66
N ALA A 22 3.89 2.68 -6.82
CA ALA A 22 3.08 1.80 -5.98
C ALA A 22 2.26 2.58 -4.94
N THR A 23 2.79 3.68 -4.39
CA THR A 23 2.04 4.57 -3.50
C THR A 23 0.86 5.22 -4.22
N VAL A 24 1.05 5.71 -5.44
CA VAL A 24 -0.05 6.29 -6.24
C VAL A 24 -1.12 5.24 -6.53
N LEU A 25 -0.72 4.02 -6.90
CA LEU A 25 -1.65 2.92 -7.13
C LEU A 25 -2.43 2.53 -5.87
N ALA A 26 -1.75 2.39 -4.74
CA ALA A 26 -2.36 2.07 -3.45
C ALA A 26 -3.38 3.13 -3.02
N TRP A 27 -3.00 4.41 -3.09
CA TRP A 27 -3.89 5.55 -2.81
C TRP A 27 -5.08 5.62 -3.78
N ALA A 28 -4.85 5.41 -5.08
CA ALA A 28 -5.92 5.45 -6.07
C ALA A 28 -6.94 4.33 -5.85
N GLY A 29 -6.49 3.11 -5.57
CA GLY A 29 -7.40 2.00 -5.26
C GLY A 29 -8.24 2.25 -4.00
N PHE A 30 -7.63 2.83 -2.96
CA PHE A 30 -8.36 3.32 -1.77
C PHE A 30 -9.41 4.39 -2.14
N PHE A 31 -9.02 5.42 -2.88
CA PHE A 31 -9.92 6.53 -3.19
C PHE A 31 -11.08 6.11 -4.10
N VAL A 32 -10.81 5.26 -5.09
CA VAL A 32 -11.85 4.69 -5.97
C VAL A 32 -12.82 3.81 -5.17
N HIS A 33 -12.33 3.04 -4.21
CA HIS A 33 -13.17 2.27 -3.29
C HIS A 33 -14.11 3.18 -2.48
N ASN A 34 -13.59 4.26 -1.88
CA ASN A 34 -14.41 5.22 -1.15
C ASN A 34 -15.52 5.83 -2.03
N ILE A 35 -15.21 6.24 -3.27
CA ILE A 35 -16.22 6.78 -4.19
C ILE A 35 -17.29 5.74 -4.53
N ALA A 36 -16.90 4.47 -4.67
CA ALA A 36 -17.82 3.42 -5.03
C ALA A 36 -18.79 3.06 -3.90
N ASP A 37 -18.29 2.99 -2.67
CA ASP A 37 -19.03 2.55 -1.48
C ASP A 37 -19.81 3.68 -0.80
N LEU A 38 -19.31 4.91 -0.85
CA LEU A 38 -19.90 6.05 -0.18
C LEU A 38 -20.37 7.09 -1.21
N PRO A 39 -21.69 7.24 -1.42
CA PRO A 39 -22.24 8.20 -2.38
C PRO A 39 -21.81 9.64 -2.06
N GLY A 40 -21.41 10.40 -3.09
CA GLY A 40 -21.08 11.82 -2.96
C GLY A 40 -19.71 12.12 -2.33
N GLN A 41 -18.84 11.11 -2.16
CA GLN A 41 -17.48 11.33 -1.70
C GLN A 41 -16.68 12.21 -2.67
N THR A 42 -15.89 13.10 -2.09
CA THR A 42 -14.89 13.91 -2.79
C THR A 42 -13.56 13.81 -2.04
N LEU A 43 -12.48 14.37 -2.61
CA LEU A 43 -11.20 14.46 -1.88
C LEU A 43 -11.29 15.26 -0.57
N ALA A 44 -12.29 16.13 -0.43
CA ALA A 44 -12.49 16.95 0.76
C ALA A 44 -13.32 16.27 1.86
N SER A 45 -13.99 15.15 1.54
CA SER A 45 -14.72 14.35 2.52
C SER A 45 -13.76 13.77 3.55
N SER A 46 -14.13 13.73 4.83
CA SER A 46 -13.27 13.27 5.93
C SER A 46 -12.68 11.88 5.68
N GLU A 47 -13.49 10.98 5.13
CA GLU A 47 -13.17 9.59 4.86
C GLU A 47 -12.09 9.47 3.79
N SER A 48 -11.94 10.47 2.92
CA SER A 48 -10.95 10.50 1.84
C SER A 48 -9.77 11.43 2.16
N LEU A 49 -10.05 12.60 2.74
CA LEU A 49 -9.06 13.65 3.03
C LEU A 49 -8.04 13.19 4.06
N LEU A 50 -8.49 12.68 5.22
CA LEU A 50 -7.59 12.31 6.31
C LEU A 50 -6.64 11.18 5.87
N PRO A 51 -7.12 10.07 5.27
CA PRO A 51 -6.24 9.05 4.69
C PRO A 51 -5.31 9.60 3.61
N THR A 52 -5.80 10.49 2.74
CA THR A 52 -4.96 11.12 1.70
C THR A 52 -3.83 11.95 2.30
N VAL A 53 -4.07 12.69 3.39
CA VAL A 53 -3.00 13.41 4.10
C VAL A 53 -1.96 12.44 4.65
N VAL A 54 -2.37 11.30 5.22
CA VAL A 54 -1.42 10.27 5.69
C VAL A 54 -0.57 9.74 4.53
N TRP A 55 -1.19 9.45 3.38
CA TRP A 55 -0.49 9.05 2.16
C TRP A 55 0.53 10.10 1.71
N LEU A 56 0.15 11.37 1.66
CA LEU A 56 1.01 12.48 1.24
C LEU A 56 2.18 12.69 2.19
N VAL A 57 1.96 12.64 3.51
CA VAL A 57 3.03 12.77 4.51
C VAL A 57 4.00 11.60 4.40
N ALA A 58 3.51 10.37 4.32
CA ALA A 58 4.35 9.18 4.17
C ALA A 58 5.17 9.22 2.86
N ALA A 59 4.56 9.67 1.76
CA ALA A 59 5.22 9.87 0.48
C ALA A 59 6.29 10.97 0.55
N ALA A 60 6.01 12.11 1.20
CA ALA A 60 6.98 13.19 1.38
C ALA A 60 8.21 12.71 2.18
N LEU A 61 7.99 11.95 3.26
CA LEU A 61 9.07 11.34 4.03
C LEU A 61 9.91 10.36 3.19
N TRP A 62 9.29 9.63 2.27
CA TRP A 62 9.98 8.71 1.35
C TRP A 62 10.86 9.43 0.33
N LEU A 63 10.35 10.51 -0.27
CA LEU A 63 11.05 11.23 -1.33
C LEU A 63 12.36 11.85 -0.84
N LEU A 64 12.40 12.30 0.40
CA LEU A 64 13.57 12.91 1.03
C LEU A 64 14.60 11.85 1.49
N PRO A 65 15.86 11.86 1.00
CA PRO A 65 16.86 10.83 1.34
C PRO A 65 17.10 10.64 2.85
N ARG A 66 17.07 11.73 3.63
CA ARG A 66 17.32 11.71 5.08
C ARG A 66 16.23 11.00 5.87
N THR A 67 14.97 11.10 5.44
CA THR A 67 13.81 10.53 6.13
C THR A 67 13.29 9.27 5.44
N ARG A 68 13.94 8.84 4.35
CA ARG A 68 13.44 7.77 3.48
C ARG A 68 13.11 6.47 4.21
N ARG A 69 13.90 6.10 5.21
CA ARG A 69 13.63 4.90 6.02
C ARG A 69 12.35 5.03 6.84
N ALA A 70 12.09 6.20 7.42
CA ALA A 70 10.83 6.47 8.10
C ALA A 70 9.67 6.43 7.11
N GLY A 71 9.81 7.09 5.94
CA GLY A 71 8.80 7.05 4.88
C GLY A 71 8.47 5.63 4.40
N ALA A 72 9.48 4.77 4.23
CA ALA A 72 9.28 3.37 3.86
C ALA A 72 8.45 2.59 4.89
N TRP A 73 8.77 2.76 6.19
CA TRP A 73 7.99 2.14 7.26
C TRP A 73 6.57 2.71 7.34
N SER A 74 6.40 4.03 7.22
CA SER A 74 5.09 4.67 7.22
C SER A 74 4.21 4.15 6.08
N LEU A 75 4.75 4.07 4.86
CA LEU A 75 4.04 3.54 3.68
C LEU A 75 3.70 2.05 3.85
N LEU A 76 4.64 1.25 4.36
CA LEU A 76 4.41 -0.18 4.63
C LEU A 76 3.29 -0.38 5.66
N VAL A 77 3.38 0.29 6.81
CA VAL A 77 2.39 0.19 7.89
C VAL A 77 1.03 0.67 7.40
N TRP A 78 0.98 1.83 6.76
CA TRP A 78 -0.27 2.41 6.29
C TRP A 78 -0.95 1.52 5.24
N SER A 79 -0.21 1.03 4.25
CA SER A 79 -0.75 0.12 3.23
C SER A 79 -1.20 -1.21 3.84
N THR A 80 -0.50 -1.71 4.87
CA THR A 80 -0.92 -2.92 5.61
C THR A 80 -2.22 -2.69 6.38
N ILE A 81 -2.39 -1.53 7.04
CA ILE A 81 -3.64 -1.16 7.70
C ILE A 81 -4.78 -1.13 6.68
N ASN A 82 -4.54 -0.52 5.51
CA ASN A 82 -5.53 -0.44 4.43
C ASN A 82 -5.88 -1.84 3.89
N LEU A 83 -4.90 -2.72 3.70
CA LEU A 83 -5.11 -4.11 3.29
C LEU A 83 -5.99 -4.86 4.29
N VAL A 84 -5.68 -4.76 5.58
CA VAL A 84 -6.48 -5.40 6.65
C VAL A 84 -7.88 -4.80 6.66
N GLY A 85 -8.01 -3.48 6.54
CA GLY A 85 -9.29 -2.80 6.44
C GLY A 85 -10.14 -3.31 5.27
N ALA A 86 -9.51 -3.49 4.09
CA ALA A 86 -10.17 -4.00 2.88
C ALA A 86 -10.72 -5.41 3.06
N VAL A 87 -10.06 -6.26 3.86
CA VAL A 87 -10.52 -7.62 4.17
C VAL A 87 -11.61 -7.59 5.24
N LEU A 88 -11.38 -6.92 6.37
CA LEU A 88 -12.28 -7.00 7.53
C LEU A 88 -13.67 -6.40 7.25
N SER A 89 -13.74 -5.41 6.35
CA SER A 89 -14.99 -4.73 5.98
C SER A 89 -15.93 -5.56 5.09
N VAL A 90 -15.43 -6.65 4.48
CA VAL A 90 -16.25 -7.56 3.64
C VAL A 90 -16.45 -8.93 4.29
N LEU A 91 -15.77 -9.20 5.42
CA LEU A 91 -15.99 -10.42 6.18
C LEU A 91 -17.33 -10.35 6.91
N PRO A 92 -18.11 -11.44 6.90
CA PRO A 92 -19.40 -11.47 7.57
C PRO A 92 -19.25 -11.67 9.08
N LEU A 93 -18.65 -10.68 9.75
CA LEU A 93 -18.42 -10.68 11.18
C LEU A 93 -19.71 -10.25 11.90
N PRO A 94 -20.29 -11.07 12.78
CA PRO A 94 -21.64 -10.85 13.33
C PRO A 94 -21.77 -9.62 14.24
N PHE A 95 -20.65 -8.98 14.59
CA PHE A 95 -20.58 -7.80 15.45
C PHE A 95 -20.32 -6.49 14.68
N LEU A 96 -20.17 -6.54 13.36
CA LEU A 96 -20.01 -5.35 12.52
C LEU A 96 -21.34 -4.98 11.83
N PRO A 97 -21.61 -3.68 11.63
CA PRO A 97 -22.72 -3.28 10.78
C PRO A 97 -22.43 -3.70 9.34
N PHE A 98 -23.36 -4.41 8.70
CA PHE A 98 -23.29 -4.79 7.29
C PHE A 98 -23.76 -3.66 6.37
N GLU A 99 -23.34 -2.44 6.69
CA GLU A 99 -23.57 -1.26 5.87
C GLU A 99 -22.23 -0.82 5.27
N PRO A 100 -22.14 -0.62 3.94
CA PRO A 100 -23.22 -0.73 2.96
C PRO A 100 -23.62 -2.18 2.62
N GLU A 101 -24.74 -2.32 1.91
CA GLU A 101 -25.23 -3.60 1.39
C GLU A 101 -24.11 -4.40 0.67
N GLN A 102 -23.95 -5.65 1.07
CA GLN A 102 -22.93 -6.57 0.57
C GLN A 102 -23.27 -7.09 -0.84
N THR A 103 -23.05 -6.23 -1.84
CA THR A 103 -23.32 -6.51 -3.26
C THR A 103 -22.07 -6.97 -4.00
N VAL A 104 -22.24 -7.60 -5.17
CA VAL A 104 -21.12 -7.95 -6.08
C VAL A 104 -20.26 -6.72 -6.40
N ARG A 105 -20.89 -5.54 -6.59
CA ARG A 105 -20.20 -4.27 -6.82
C ARG A 105 -19.30 -3.91 -5.64
N HIS A 106 -19.82 -3.99 -4.42
CA HIS A 106 -19.07 -3.73 -3.19
C HIS A 106 -17.84 -4.64 -3.08
N TYR A 107 -18.03 -5.96 -3.23
CA TYR A 107 -16.92 -6.92 -3.22
C TYR A 107 -15.87 -6.66 -4.30
N ALA A 108 -16.28 -6.27 -5.51
CA ALA A 108 -15.36 -5.98 -6.61
C ALA A 108 -14.47 -4.77 -6.31
N PHE A 109 -15.04 -3.68 -5.78
CA PHE A 109 -14.27 -2.49 -5.41
C PHE A 109 -13.38 -2.73 -4.18
N HIS A 110 -13.80 -3.55 -3.22
CA HIS A 110 -12.93 -4.07 -2.18
C HIS A 110 -11.76 -4.90 -2.73
N GLY A 111 -12.01 -5.73 -3.74
CA GLY A 111 -10.97 -6.46 -4.45
C GLY A 111 -9.93 -5.53 -5.09
N VAL A 112 -10.38 -4.47 -5.78
CA VAL A 112 -9.48 -3.44 -6.34
C VAL A 112 -8.65 -2.77 -5.25
N TYR A 113 -9.31 -2.34 -4.17
CA TYR A 113 -8.66 -1.69 -3.04
C TYR A 113 -7.62 -2.59 -2.36
N LEU A 114 -7.96 -3.86 -2.12
CA LEU A 114 -7.05 -4.85 -1.53
C LEU A 114 -5.83 -5.10 -2.43
N LEU A 115 -6.07 -5.39 -3.72
CA LEU A 115 -4.99 -5.73 -4.64
C LEU A 115 -4.05 -4.55 -4.91
N SER A 116 -4.56 -3.32 -4.89
CA SER A 116 -3.73 -2.12 -5.11
C SER A 116 -2.73 -1.86 -3.98
N GLN A 117 -2.93 -2.42 -2.78
CA GLN A 117 -1.99 -2.29 -1.66
C GLN A 117 -0.74 -3.16 -1.83
N LEU A 118 -0.88 -4.33 -2.45
CA LEU A 118 0.17 -5.37 -2.49
C LEU A 118 1.49 -4.89 -3.12
N PRO A 119 1.50 -4.15 -4.25
CA PRO A 119 2.75 -3.67 -4.85
C PRO A 119 3.53 -2.74 -3.91
N LEU A 120 2.85 -1.91 -3.13
CA LEU A 120 3.52 -0.99 -2.21
C LEU A 120 4.10 -1.73 -1.01
N ILE A 121 3.33 -2.66 -0.43
CA ILE A 121 3.80 -3.52 0.66
C ILE A 121 5.05 -4.28 0.21
N ALA A 122 5.01 -4.94 -0.95
CA ALA A 122 6.15 -5.66 -1.48
C ALA A 122 7.37 -4.74 -1.73
N ALA A 123 7.16 -3.60 -2.40
CA ALA A 123 8.25 -2.68 -2.71
C ALA A 123 8.93 -2.11 -1.45
N THR A 124 8.14 -1.68 -0.46
CA THR A 124 8.67 -1.13 0.80
C THR A 124 9.33 -2.21 1.66
N TRP A 125 8.76 -3.42 1.72
CA TRP A 125 9.36 -4.55 2.41
C TRP A 125 10.72 -4.94 1.82
N ILE A 126 10.80 -5.15 0.51
CA ILE A 126 12.04 -5.49 -0.19
C ILE A 126 13.08 -4.39 0.01
N TRP A 127 12.68 -3.13 -0.13
CA TRP A 127 13.60 -2.01 0.06
C TRP A 127 14.19 -1.96 1.48
N LEU A 128 13.35 -2.14 2.51
CA LEU A 128 13.78 -2.15 3.91
C LEU A 128 14.75 -3.30 4.23
N HIS A 129 14.51 -4.49 3.68
CA HIS A 129 15.39 -5.65 3.89
C HIS A 129 16.73 -5.50 3.17
N SER A 130 16.73 -4.92 1.96
CA SER A 130 17.98 -4.63 1.23
C SER A 130 18.90 -3.64 1.97
N LEU A 131 18.36 -2.79 2.85
CA LEU A 131 19.17 -1.92 3.70
C LEU A 131 19.81 -2.65 4.87
N GLY A 132 19.17 -3.69 5.41
CA GLY A 132 19.70 -4.50 6.49
C GLY A 132 20.94 -5.27 6.04
N GLU A 133 20.89 -5.85 4.84
CA GLU A 133 22.00 -6.57 4.22
C GLU A 133 23.21 -5.65 3.98
N ARG A 134 22.98 -4.45 3.41
CA ARG A 134 24.06 -3.45 3.18
C ARG A 134 24.72 -2.92 4.46
N ARG A 135 24.09 -3.06 5.63
CA ARG A 135 24.69 -2.64 6.91
C ARG A 135 25.49 -3.75 7.59
N ARG A 136 25.35 -5.00 7.14
CA ARG A 136 26.00 -6.18 7.72
C ARG A 136 27.22 -6.65 6.93
N ALA A 137 27.32 -6.26 5.66
CA ALA A 137 28.51 -6.38 4.81
C ALA A 137 29.46 -5.20 5.07
#